data_AF-A0A820D600-F1
#
_entry.id   AF-A0A820D600-F1
#
_cell.length_a   1.000
_cell.length_b   1.000
_cell.length_c   1.000
_cell.angle_alpha   90.00
_cell.angle_beta   90.00
_cell.angle_gamma   90.00
#
_symmetry.space_group_name_H-M   'P 1'
#
loop_
_entity.id
_entity.type
_entity.pdbx_description
1 polymer ?
#
loop_
_entity_poly.entity_id
_entity_poly.type
_entity_poly.pdbx_seq_one_letter_code
_entity_poly.pdbx_strand_id
1 'polypeptide(L)'
;QKEEQADLDSDQEDDKMEEEFVRQILANCNLSKQSGIVIDDLDKNVENNEETIFDDPLKKKKERFRTSLALTILKLNAPEWLWLLLGGIFSLISGATQPLFALFLAKIFSLFVEPNLEEQKRLINIYAACTFLTGLVAAVTQLLINVGFAKSGEELTMRMRKLIFSAILRQEMSYFDYETNSSGALITRLSIDASSLKGMTGARIGTILQALSATITCLAVAFSVGWKLAFVVICFVPPILFGGIVQGRKQNNIAKSKDKSSFTEQGGQV
;
A
#
# COMPACT_ATOMS: atom_id res chain seq x y z
N GLN A 1 6.50 -24.73 30.65
CA GLN A 1 5.26 -25.52 30.55
C GLN A 1 4.07 -24.71 30.04
N LYS A 2 3.57 -23.64 30.69
CA LYS A 2 2.46 -22.83 30.10
C LYS A 2 2.87 -21.92 28.92
N GLU A 3 4.08 -21.36 28.93
CA GLU A 3 4.61 -20.57 27.80
C GLU A 3 5.00 -21.45 26.60
N GLU A 4 5.63 -22.59 26.87
CA GLU A 4 6.01 -23.59 25.86
C GLU A 4 4.81 -24.24 25.15
N GLN A 5 3.66 -24.35 25.83
CA GLN A 5 2.41 -24.81 25.22
C GLN A 5 1.78 -23.72 24.32
N ALA A 6 1.96 -22.45 24.66
CA ALA A 6 1.44 -21.32 23.86
C ALA A 6 2.25 -21.12 22.57
N ASP A 7 3.57 -21.33 22.62
CA ASP A 7 4.44 -21.31 21.43
C ASP A 7 4.10 -22.46 20.47
N LEU A 8 3.85 -23.67 20.99
CA LEU A 8 3.43 -24.84 20.19
C LEU A 8 2.02 -24.70 19.58
N ASP A 9 1.11 -24.03 20.29
CA ASP A 9 -0.24 -23.74 19.77
C ASP A 9 -0.20 -22.62 18.71
N SER A 10 0.69 -21.61 18.84
CA SER A 10 0.91 -20.62 17.77
C SER A 10 1.55 -21.23 16.53
N ASP A 11 2.52 -22.15 16.71
CA ASP A 11 3.15 -22.86 15.59
C ASP A 11 2.13 -23.76 14.85
N GLN A 12 1.20 -24.41 15.57
CA GLN A 12 0.13 -25.22 14.95
C GLN A 12 -0.96 -24.40 14.26
N GLU A 13 -1.29 -23.19 14.74
CA GLU A 13 -2.19 -22.28 14.06
C GLU A 13 -1.56 -21.67 12.81
N ASP A 14 -0.25 -21.37 12.87
CA ASP A 14 0.54 -20.95 11.72
C ASP A 14 0.61 -22.04 10.65
N ASP A 15 0.83 -23.31 11.01
CA ASP A 15 0.84 -24.45 10.08
C ASP A 15 -0.53 -24.68 9.42
N LYS A 16 -1.64 -24.53 10.17
CA LYS A 16 -3.01 -24.64 9.60
C LYS A 16 -3.32 -23.49 8.65
N MET A 17 -2.90 -22.27 8.99
CA MET A 17 -3.05 -21.10 8.13
C MET A 17 -2.22 -21.24 6.85
N GLU A 18 -1.01 -21.80 6.96
CA GLU A 18 -0.16 -22.13 5.82
C GLU A 18 -0.80 -23.20 4.94
N GLU A 19 -1.36 -24.27 5.50
CA GLU A 19 -2.09 -25.26 4.72
C GLU A 19 -3.31 -24.66 4.02
N GLU A 20 -4.09 -23.81 4.69
CA GLU A 20 -5.28 -23.19 4.10
C GLU A 20 -4.91 -22.18 3.00
N PHE A 21 -3.82 -21.43 3.19
CA PHE A 21 -3.30 -20.53 2.16
C PHE A 21 -2.67 -21.28 0.99
N VAL A 22 -1.90 -22.33 1.24
CA VAL A 22 -1.37 -23.22 0.19
C VAL A 22 -2.53 -23.87 -0.56
N ARG A 23 -3.59 -24.31 0.12
CA ARG A 23 -4.82 -24.80 -0.52
C ARG A 23 -5.51 -23.71 -1.33
N GLN A 24 -5.56 -22.47 -0.85
CA GLN A 24 -6.11 -21.34 -1.63
C GLN A 24 -5.24 -20.98 -2.83
N ILE A 25 -3.91 -20.98 -2.70
CA ILE A 25 -2.99 -20.80 -3.83
C ILE A 25 -3.16 -21.94 -4.82
N LEU A 26 -3.20 -23.20 -4.38
CA LEU A 26 -3.35 -24.36 -5.26
C LEU A 26 -4.73 -24.40 -5.92
N ALA A 27 -5.80 -24.06 -5.20
CA ALA A 27 -7.12 -23.87 -5.77
C ALA A 27 -7.13 -22.73 -6.80
N ASN A 28 -6.44 -21.62 -6.50
CA ASN A 28 -6.26 -20.49 -7.41
C ASN A 28 -5.32 -20.81 -8.58
N CYS A 29 -4.37 -21.73 -8.42
CA CYS A 29 -3.46 -22.19 -9.47
C CYS A 29 -4.20 -23.14 -10.42
N ASN A 30 -5.12 -23.97 -9.91
CA ASN A 30 -6.06 -24.74 -10.73
C ASN A 30 -7.09 -23.84 -11.43
N LEU A 31 -7.60 -22.81 -10.75
CA LEU A 31 -8.40 -21.75 -11.38
C LEU A 31 -7.60 -20.93 -12.39
N SER A 32 -6.30 -20.71 -12.18
CA SER A 32 -5.36 -20.08 -13.12
C SER A 32 -5.08 -20.98 -14.31
N LYS A 33 -5.00 -22.31 -14.13
CA LYS A 33 -4.93 -23.27 -15.24
C LYS A 33 -6.18 -23.23 -16.11
N GLN A 34 -7.35 -23.01 -15.49
CA GLN A 34 -8.63 -22.87 -16.17
C GLN A 34 -8.91 -21.46 -16.70
N SER A 35 -8.33 -20.42 -16.10
CA SER A 35 -8.52 -19.01 -16.50
C SER A 35 -7.38 -18.44 -17.32
N GLY A 36 -6.18 -19.01 -17.32
CA GLY A 36 -5.07 -18.64 -18.19
C GLY A 36 -5.38 -18.98 -19.65
N ILE A 37 -6.04 -20.12 -19.89
CA ILE A 37 -6.62 -20.48 -21.19
C ILE A 37 -7.69 -19.44 -21.60
N VAL A 38 -8.50 -18.95 -20.65
CA VAL A 38 -9.58 -17.98 -20.92
C VAL A 38 -9.09 -16.53 -21.00
N ILE A 39 -8.00 -16.16 -20.31
CA ILE A 39 -7.42 -14.82 -20.26
C ILE A 39 -6.59 -14.55 -21.52
N ASP A 40 -5.86 -15.54 -22.06
CA ASP A 40 -5.18 -15.40 -23.35
C ASP A 40 -6.16 -15.21 -24.52
N ASP A 41 -7.35 -15.81 -24.44
CA ASP A 41 -8.44 -15.61 -25.41
C ASP A 41 -9.17 -14.27 -25.22
N LEU A 42 -9.08 -13.65 -24.03
CA LEU A 42 -9.69 -12.35 -23.73
C LEU A 42 -8.76 -11.16 -24.01
N ASP A 43 -7.46 -11.27 -23.75
CA ASP A 43 -6.51 -10.16 -23.96
C ASP A 43 -6.39 -9.79 -25.45
N LYS A 44 -6.53 -10.78 -26.35
CA LYS A 44 -6.61 -10.54 -27.81
C LYS A 44 -7.89 -9.82 -28.26
N ASN A 45 -8.96 -9.86 -27.46
CA ASN A 45 -10.24 -9.26 -27.82
C ASN A 45 -10.48 -7.89 -27.15
N VAL A 46 -9.69 -7.51 -26.15
CA VAL A 46 -9.85 -6.24 -25.40
C VAL A 46 -9.13 -5.07 -26.06
N GLU A 47 -8.20 -5.29 -27.00
CA GLU A 47 -7.51 -4.20 -27.72
C GLU A 47 -8.43 -3.39 -28.67
N ASN A 48 -9.69 -3.81 -28.87
CA ASN A 48 -10.53 -3.30 -29.97
C ASN A 48 -11.84 -2.57 -29.61
N ASN A 49 -12.18 -2.24 -28.35
CA ASN A 49 -13.40 -1.47 -28.11
C ASN A 49 -13.27 -0.36 -27.06
N GLU A 50 -13.71 0.82 -27.49
CA GLU A 50 -13.75 2.11 -26.79
C GLU A 50 -14.47 2.06 -25.43
N GLU A 51 -14.05 2.96 -24.53
CA GLU A 51 -14.65 3.21 -23.22
C GLU A 51 -16.13 3.61 -23.33
N THR A 52 -17.04 2.65 -23.22
CA THR A 52 -18.44 2.93 -22.86
C THR A 52 -18.64 2.85 -21.35
N ILE A 53 -19.22 3.91 -20.79
CA ILE A 53 -19.68 4.06 -19.40
C ILE A 53 -20.86 3.11 -19.17
N PHE A 54 -20.58 1.82 -19.01
CA PHE A 54 -21.54 0.84 -18.52
C PHE A 54 -20.80 -0.03 -17.50
N ASP A 55 -21.38 -0.19 -16.31
CA ASP A 55 -20.81 -0.98 -15.21
C ASP A 55 -20.64 -2.44 -15.64
N ASP A 56 -19.46 -2.76 -16.17
CA ASP A 56 -19.11 -4.09 -16.63
C ASP A 56 -19.10 -5.08 -15.44
N PRO A 57 -19.98 -6.11 -15.44
CA PRO A 57 -20.04 -7.09 -14.36
C PRO A 57 -18.72 -7.86 -14.19
N LEU A 58 -17.87 -7.95 -15.23
CA LEU A 58 -16.55 -8.57 -15.17
C LEU A 58 -15.54 -7.69 -14.44
N LYS A 59 -15.61 -6.36 -14.61
CA LYS A 59 -14.77 -5.40 -13.88
C LYS A 59 -15.07 -5.44 -12.38
N LYS A 60 -16.35 -5.52 -12.01
CA LYS A 60 -16.81 -5.65 -10.62
C LYS A 60 -16.39 -6.99 -9.99
N LYS A 61 -16.40 -8.08 -10.76
CA LYS A 61 -15.91 -9.41 -10.32
C LYS A 61 -14.39 -9.42 -10.12
N LYS A 62 -13.65 -8.76 -11.01
CA LYS A 62 -12.19 -8.57 -10.92
C LYS A 62 -11.80 -7.70 -9.72
N GLU A 63 -12.52 -6.63 -9.45
CA GLU A 63 -12.30 -5.81 -8.24
C GLU A 63 -12.61 -6.58 -6.95
N ARG A 64 -13.74 -7.29 -6.90
CA ARG A 64 -14.12 -8.11 -5.73
C ARG A 64 -13.08 -9.21 -5.46
N PHE A 65 -12.53 -9.80 -6.51
CA PHE A 65 -11.43 -10.78 -6.43
C PHE A 65 -10.14 -10.13 -5.86
N ARG A 66 -9.76 -8.95 -6.34
CA ARG A 66 -8.57 -8.22 -5.83
C ARG A 66 -8.71 -7.82 -4.37
N THR A 67 -9.90 -7.39 -3.93
CA THR A 67 -10.15 -7.10 -2.51
C THR A 67 -10.12 -8.35 -1.64
N SER A 68 -10.64 -9.48 -2.13
CA SER A 68 -10.58 -10.76 -1.42
C SER A 68 -9.12 -11.22 -1.27
N LEU A 69 -8.32 -11.08 -2.32
CA LEU A 69 -6.90 -11.43 -2.29
C LEU A 69 -6.12 -10.51 -1.34
N ALA A 70 -6.37 -9.20 -1.37
CA ALA A 70 -5.73 -8.24 -0.46
C ALA A 70 -6.06 -8.52 1.02
N LEU A 71 -7.31 -8.89 1.32
CA LEU A 71 -7.74 -9.30 2.67
C LEU A 71 -7.10 -10.63 3.09
N THR A 72 -6.99 -11.60 2.18
CA THR A 72 -6.27 -12.86 2.44
C THR A 72 -4.79 -12.59 2.71
N ILE A 73 -4.13 -11.75 1.92
CA ILE A 73 -2.72 -11.34 2.12
C ILE A 73 -2.53 -10.61 3.45
N LEU A 74 -3.48 -9.75 3.84
CA LEU A 74 -3.46 -9.11 5.15
C LEU A 74 -3.61 -10.12 6.29
N LYS A 75 -4.46 -11.15 6.11
CA LYS A 75 -4.61 -12.25 7.07
C LYS A 75 -3.35 -13.10 7.21
N LEU A 76 -2.53 -13.26 6.17
CA LEU A 76 -1.21 -13.91 6.29
C LEU A 76 -0.20 -13.11 7.11
N ASN A 77 -0.45 -11.81 7.29
CA ASN A 77 0.34 -10.94 8.15
C ASN A 77 -0.20 -10.91 9.60
N ALA A 78 -1.14 -11.80 9.95
CA ALA A 78 -1.67 -11.95 11.31
C ALA A 78 -0.62 -12.27 12.41
N PRO A 79 0.47 -13.03 12.17
CA PRO A 79 1.44 -13.32 13.22
C PRO A 79 2.19 -12.07 13.69
N GLU A 80 2.39 -11.10 12.78
CA GLU A 80 3.10 -9.85 13.08
C GLU A 80 2.16 -8.66 13.30
N TRP A 81 0.89 -8.93 13.66
CA TRP A 81 -0.11 -7.91 13.91
C TRP A 81 0.35 -6.87 14.94
N LEU A 82 1.23 -7.24 15.88
CA LEU A 82 1.79 -6.31 16.87
C LEU A 82 2.62 -5.19 16.23
N TRP A 83 3.51 -5.53 15.28
CA TRP A 83 4.35 -4.54 14.59
C TRP A 83 3.51 -3.66 13.65
N LEU A 84 2.50 -4.26 13.01
CA LEU A 84 1.55 -3.52 12.19
C LEU A 84 0.67 -2.57 13.03
N LEU A 85 0.21 -3.01 14.19
CA LEU A 85 -0.60 -2.21 15.10
C LEU A 85 0.22 -1.07 15.69
N LEU A 86 1.45 -1.34 16.10
CA LEU A 86 2.38 -0.33 16.59
C LEU A 86 2.67 0.73 15.51
N GLY A 87 3.02 0.28 14.29
CA GLY A 87 3.19 1.17 13.14
C GLY A 87 1.91 1.94 12.80
N GLY A 88 0.74 1.31 12.95
CA GLY A 88 -0.56 1.92 12.75
C GLY A 88 -0.85 3.06 13.73
N ILE A 89 -0.61 2.85 15.03
CA ILE A 89 -0.78 3.89 16.06
C ILE A 89 0.14 5.07 15.77
N PHE A 90 1.41 4.83 15.47
CA PHE A 90 2.34 5.91 15.13
C PHE A 90 1.93 6.62 13.83
N SER A 91 1.39 5.90 12.85
CA SER A 91 0.87 6.47 11.60
C SER A 91 -0.32 7.42 11.83
N LEU A 92 -1.20 7.09 12.79
CA LEU A 92 -2.28 8.00 13.21
C LEU A 92 -1.71 9.29 13.82
N ILE A 93 -0.72 9.18 14.70
CA ILE A 93 -0.07 10.33 15.35
C ILE A 93 0.65 11.20 14.31
N SER A 94 1.42 10.58 13.42
CA SER A 94 2.19 11.28 12.38
C SER A 94 1.28 12.02 11.38
N GLY A 95 0.11 11.45 11.04
CA GLY A 95 -0.86 12.14 10.18
C GLY A 95 -1.41 13.43 10.79
N ALA A 96 -1.56 13.50 12.12
CA ALA A 96 -2.02 14.71 12.82
C ALA A 96 -0.95 15.80 12.93
N THR A 97 0.33 15.46 12.79
CA THR A 97 1.44 16.41 12.85
C THR A 97 1.36 17.47 11.74
N GLN A 98 0.96 17.07 10.52
CA GLN A 98 0.87 17.98 9.37
C GLN A 98 -0.08 19.17 9.61
N PRO A 99 -1.37 18.97 9.98
CA PRO A 99 -2.26 20.08 10.31
C PRO A 99 -1.85 20.84 11.59
N LEU A 100 -1.24 20.17 12.57
CA LEU A 100 -0.76 20.81 13.79
C LEU A 100 0.35 21.83 13.49
N PHE A 101 1.30 21.49 12.60
CA PHE A 101 2.33 22.41 12.13
C PHE A 101 1.72 23.65 11.43
N ALA A 102 0.73 23.44 10.56
CA ALA A 102 0.04 24.55 9.90
C ALA A 102 -0.67 25.49 10.90
N LEU A 103 -1.25 24.95 11.98
CA LEU A 103 -1.87 25.75 13.04
C LEU A 103 -0.85 26.59 13.81
N PHE A 104 0.29 26.02 14.19
CA PHE A 104 1.35 26.81 14.86
C PHE A 104 1.87 27.92 13.96
N LEU A 105 2.08 27.63 12.68
CA LEU A 105 2.50 28.64 11.72
C LEU A 105 1.47 29.77 11.60
N ALA A 106 0.18 29.44 11.51
CA ALA A 106 -0.89 30.43 11.50
C ALA A 106 -0.90 31.31 12.76
N LYS A 107 -0.65 30.72 13.95
CA LYS A 107 -0.53 31.47 15.20
C LYS A 107 0.67 32.42 15.20
N ILE A 108 1.82 31.98 14.69
CA ILE A 108 2.99 32.84 14.52
C ILE A 108 2.65 34.03 13.61
N PHE A 109 1.96 33.80 12.50
CA PHE A 109 1.51 34.89 11.63
C PHE A 109 0.58 35.88 12.31
N SER A 110 -0.37 35.39 13.11
CA SER A 110 -1.27 36.26 13.88
C SER A 110 -0.54 37.12 14.91
N LEU A 111 0.57 36.63 15.48
CA LEU A 111 1.35 37.38 16.48
C LEU A 111 2.10 38.58 15.90
N PHE A 112 2.41 38.59 14.61
CA PHE A 112 3.01 39.76 13.96
C PHE A 112 2.09 40.99 13.93
N VAL A 113 0.79 40.79 14.14
CA VAL A 113 -0.21 41.87 14.18
C VAL A 113 -0.38 42.43 15.61
N GLU A 114 0.15 41.76 16.63
CA GLU A 114 0.03 42.19 18.02
C GLU A 114 0.85 43.48 18.29
N PRO A 115 0.26 44.54 18.87
CA PRO A 115 0.95 45.82 19.08
C PRO A 115 1.98 45.79 20.22
N ASN A 116 1.88 44.86 21.17
CA ASN A 116 2.79 44.75 22.32
C ASN A 116 4.06 43.95 21.98
N LEU A 117 5.20 44.63 21.85
CA LEU A 117 6.46 44.02 21.41
C LEU A 117 7.03 42.98 22.41
N GLU A 118 6.91 43.22 23.71
CA GLU A 118 7.39 42.30 24.75
C GLU A 118 6.57 41.00 24.79
N GLU A 119 5.24 41.11 24.68
CA GLU A 119 4.35 39.94 24.65
C GLU A 119 4.50 39.15 23.34
N GLN A 120 4.66 39.85 22.21
CA GLN A 120 4.93 39.26 20.91
C GLN A 120 6.19 38.37 20.95
N LYS A 121 7.32 38.89 21.46
CA LYS A 121 8.57 38.11 21.57
C LYS A 121 8.40 36.87 22.45
N ARG A 122 7.71 37.00 23.58
CA ARG A 122 7.46 35.88 24.50
C ARG A 122 6.65 34.78 23.82
N LEU A 123 5.53 35.14 23.18
CA LEU A 123 4.63 34.18 22.53
C LEU A 123 5.29 33.53 21.31
N ILE A 124 6.00 34.30 20.48
CA ILE A 124 6.75 33.75 19.34
C ILE A 124 7.77 32.72 19.80
N ASN A 125 8.53 32.99 20.86
CA ASN A 125 9.52 32.03 21.36
C ASN A 125 8.85 30.73 21.86
N ILE A 126 7.70 30.83 22.53
CA ILE A 126 6.92 29.66 22.97
C ILE A 126 6.42 28.86 21.76
N TYR A 127 5.76 29.50 20.78
CA TYR A 127 5.26 28.79 19.59
C TYR A 127 6.38 28.24 18.71
N ALA A 128 7.52 28.92 18.62
CA ALA A 128 8.72 28.43 17.94
C ALA A 128 9.26 27.16 18.64
N ALA A 129 9.35 27.16 19.97
CA ALA A 129 9.74 25.98 20.74
C ALA A 129 8.75 24.82 20.58
N CYS A 130 7.44 25.07 20.63
CA CYS A 130 6.41 24.06 20.37
C CYS A 130 6.50 23.48 18.95
N THR A 131 6.77 24.33 17.96
CA THR A 131 6.93 23.91 16.55
C THR A 131 8.16 23.01 16.40
N PHE A 132 9.27 23.37 17.04
CA PHE A 132 10.49 22.56 17.05
C PHE A 132 10.27 21.19 17.70
N LEU A 133 9.62 21.14 18.87
CA LEU A 133 9.28 19.89 19.56
C LEU A 133 8.36 19.00 18.72
N THR A 134 7.38 19.60 18.03
CA THR A 134 6.50 18.86 17.12
C THR A 134 7.27 18.25 15.96
N GLY A 135 8.26 18.97 15.41
CA GLY A 135 9.16 18.44 14.38
C GLY A 135 10.00 17.25 14.87
N LEU A 136 10.50 17.31 16.11
CA LEU A 136 11.26 16.21 16.70
C LEU A 136 10.37 14.96 16.89
N VAL A 137 9.16 15.13 17.41
CA VAL A 137 8.17 14.04 17.54
C VAL A 137 7.82 13.46 16.17
N ALA A 138 7.65 14.31 15.15
CA ALA A 138 7.39 13.87 13.78
C ALA A 138 8.52 13.00 13.23
N ALA A 139 9.78 13.42 13.44
CA ALA A 139 10.94 12.65 12.99
C ALA A 139 11.01 11.27 13.65
N VAL A 140 10.85 11.22 14.98
CA VAL A 140 10.88 9.95 15.74
C VAL A 140 9.74 9.03 15.33
N THR A 141 8.51 9.54 15.28
CA THR A 141 7.35 8.74 14.87
C THR A 141 7.49 8.23 13.45
N GLN A 142 7.98 9.05 12.51
CA GLN A 142 8.19 8.63 11.13
C GLN A 142 9.26 7.53 11.00
N LEU A 143 10.34 7.61 11.79
CA LEU A 143 11.34 6.54 11.85
C LEU A 143 10.74 5.24 12.38
N LEU A 144 9.97 5.29 13.47
CA LEU A 144 9.34 4.11 14.06
C LEU A 144 8.33 3.44 13.12
N ILE A 145 7.51 4.23 12.42
CA ILE A 145 6.58 3.75 11.39
C ILE A 145 7.36 2.99 10.31
N ASN A 146 8.38 3.64 9.74
CA ASN A 146 9.15 3.08 8.63
C ASN A 146 9.87 1.79 9.05
N VAL A 147 10.49 1.77 10.23
CA VAL A 147 11.17 0.56 10.75
C VAL A 147 10.17 -0.56 11.03
N GLY A 148 9.02 -0.26 11.65
CA GLY A 148 7.99 -1.25 11.96
C GLY A 148 7.40 -1.90 10.71
N PHE A 149 6.97 -1.09 9.73
CA PHE A 149 6.42 -1.61 8.47
C PHE A 149 7.48 -2.25 7.56
N ALA A 150 8.74 -1.79 7.61
CA ALA A 150 9.82 -2.41 6.85
C ALA A 150 10.14 -3.81 7.39
N LYS A 151 10.29 -3.92 8.72
CA LYS A 151 10.56 -5.20 9.38
C LYS A 151 9.43 -6.20 9.13
N SER A 152 8.18 -5.77 9.32
CA SER A 152 7.06 -6.68 9.08
C SER A 152 6.91 -7.07 7.60
N GLY A 153 7.21 -6.15 6.69
CA GLY A 153 7.26 -6.47 5.27
C GLY A 153 8.32 -7.53 4.93
N GLU A 154 9.46 -7.54 5.62
CA GLU A 154 10.54 -8.51 5.38
C GLU A 154 10.17 -9.91 5.83
N GLU A 155 9.60 -10.06 7.02
CA GLU A 155 9.21 -11.35 7.55
C GLU A 155 8.10 -11.99 6.69
N LEU A 156 7.08 -11.20 6.33
CA LEU A 156 6.03 -11.65 5.40
C LEU A 156 6.64 -12.12 4.06
N THR A 157 7.63 -11.39 3.54
CA THR A 157 8.30 -11.77 2.28
C THR A 157 9.07 -13.07 2.43
N MET A 158 9.75 -13.27 3.56
CA MET A 158 10.49 -14.49 3.84
C MET A 158 9.55 -15.70 3.91
N ARG A 159 8.44 -15.57 4.64
CA ARG A 159 7.42 -16.62 4.77
C ARG A 159 6.80 -16.98 3.41
N MET A 160 6.42 -15.95 2.64
CA MET A 160 5.87 -16.15 1.29
C MET A 160 6.86 -16.86 0.36
N ARG A 161 8.16 -16.52 0.41
CA ARG A 161 9.17 -17.23 -0.39
C ARG A 161 9.29 -18.71 -0.01
N LYS A 162 9.27 -19.02 1.29
CA LYS A 162 9.30 -20.42 1.79
C LYS A 162 8.07 -21.20 1.31
N LEU A 163 6.88 -20.62 1.45
CA LEU A 163 5.61 -21.25 1.07
C LEU A 163 5.54 -21.54 -0.43
N ILE A 164 5.83 -20.53 -1.26
CA ILE A 164 5.76 -20.70 -2.72
C ILE A 164 6.84 -21.69 -3.19
N PHE A 165 8.04 -21.65 -2.61
CA PHE A 165 9.09 -22.63 -2.94
C PHE A 165 8.69 -24.07 -2.56
N SER A 166 8.12 -24.26 -1.36
CA SER A 166 7.60 -25.56 -0.93
C SER A 166 6.47 -26.06 -1.85
N ALA A 167 5.57 -25.16 -2.28
CA ALA A 167 4.50 -25.49 -3.22
C ALA A 167 5.04 -25.88 -4.60
N ILE A 168 6.06 -25.18 -5.11
CA ILE A 168 6.72 -25.53 -6.38
C ILE A 168 7.33 -26.94 -6.28
N LEU A 169 8.01 -27.28 -5.18
CA LEU A 169 8.63 -28.60 -5.00
C LEU A 169 7.64 -29.77 -4.92
N ARG A 170 6.37 -29.52 -4.54
CA ARG A 170 5.32 -30.54 -4.45
C ARG A 170 4.61 -30.79 -5.78
N GLN A 171 4.98 -30.08 -6.84
CA GLN A 171 4.32 -30.15 -8.13
C GLN A 171 4.76 -31.37 -8.95
N GLU A 172 3.87 -31.91 -9.79
CA GLU A 172 4.13 -33.05 -10.66
C GLU A 172 5.24 -32.79 -11.70
N MET A 173 5.99 -33.82 -12.11
CA MET A 173 7.07 -33.71 -13.11
C MET A 173 6.58 -33.05 -14.41
N SER A 174 5.37 -33.41 -14.87
CA SER A 174 4.72 -32.87 -16.07
C SER A 174 4.49 -31.35 -16.03
N TYR A 175 4.51 -30.72 -14.86
CA TYR A 175 4.39 -29.27 -14.73
C TYR A 175 5.66 -28.55 -15.18
N PHE A 176 6.82 -29.16 -14.96
CA PHE A 176 8.13 -28.60 -15.32
C PHE A 176 8.48 -28.81 -16.79
N ASP A 177 7.73 -29.66 -17.50
CA ASP A 177 7.92 -29.93 -18.94
C ASP A 177 7.42 -28.76 -19.83
N TYR A 178 6.63 -27.83 -19.28
CA TYR A 178 6.19 -26.64 -20.01
C TYR A 178 7.32 -25.59 -20.06
N GLU A 179 7.61 -25.04 -21.25
CA GLU A 179 8.62 -23.98 -21.44
C GLU A 179 8.38 -22.75 -20.54
N THR A 180 7.12 -22.45 -20.23
CA THR A 180 6.72 -21.35 -19.36
C THR A 180 7.04 -21.57 -17.87
N ASN A 181 7.26 -22.83 -17.47
CA ASN A 181 7.54 -23.26 -16.10
C ASN A 181 8.98 -23.78 -15.95
N SER A 182 9.89 -23.36 -16.82
CA SER A 182 11.32 -23.61 -16.64
C SER A 182 11.78 -23.14 -15.25
N SER A 183 12.73 -23.85 -14.65
CA SER A 183 13.25 -23.59 -13.31
C SER A 183 13.72 -22.14 -13.14
N GLY A 184 14.37 -21.57 -14.17
CA GLY A 184 14.78 -20.16 -14.19
C GLY A 184 13.59 -19.20 -14.16
N ALA A 185 12.56 -19.46 -14.99
CA ALA A 185 11.35 -18.64 -15.05
C ALA A 185 10.58 -18.65 -13.71
N LEU A 186 10.49 -19.81 -13.05
CA LEU A 186 9.84 -19.97 -11.75
C LEU A 186 10.56 -19.21 -10.63
N ILE A 187 11.89 -19.26 -10.59
CA ILE A 187 12.70 -18.53 -9.59
C ILE A 187 12.58 -17.01 -9.79
N THR A 188 12.58 -16.55 -11.05
CA THR A 188 12.35 -15.14 -11.38
C THR A 188 10.96 -14.68 -10.97
N ARG A 189 9.92 -15.46 -11.29
CA ARG A 189 8.53 -15.17 -10.87
C ARG A 189 8.40 -15.12 -9.36
N LEU A 190 8.94 -16.11 -8.65
CA LEU A 190 8.96 -16.14 -7.19
C LEU A 190 9.58 -14.86 -6.60
N SER A 191 10.71 -14.43 -7.15
CA SER A 191 11.41 -13.24 -6.66
C SER A 191 10.63 -11.95 -6.92
N ILE A 192 10.03 -11.81 -8.10
CA ILE A 192 9.23 -10.64 -8.50
C ILE A 192 7.92 -10.59 -7.70
N ASP A 193 7.19 -11.69 -7.64
CA ASP A 193 5.87 -11.76 -7.00
C ASP A 193 5.99 -11.53 -5.48
N ALA A 194 6.98 -12.16 -4.82
CA ALA A 194 7.22 -11.95 -3.40
C ALA A 194 7.61 -10.49 -3.10
N SER A 195 8.45 -9.87 -3.94
CA SER A 195 8.87 -8.48 -3.75
C SER A 195 7.74 -7.48 -4.04
N SER A 196 6.89 -7.78 -5.02
CA SER A 196 5.70 -6.99 -5.33
C SER A 196 4.69 -7.04 -4.20
N LEU A 197 4.53 -8.20 -3.57
CA LEU A 197 3.66 -8.37 -2.40
C LEU A 197 4.16 -7.59 -1.19
N LYS A 198 5.46 -7.58 -0.92
CA LYS A 198 6.10 -6.73 0.09
C LYS A 198 5.73 -5.26 -0.11
N GLY A 199 5.88 -4.79 -1.35
CA GLY A 199 5.58 -3.42 -1.73
C GLY A 199 4.10 -3.05 -1.58
N MET A 200 3.19 -4.00 -1.77
CA MET A 200 1.75 -3.78 -1.64
C MET A 200 1.28 -3.79 -0.18
N THR A 201 1.85 -4.65 0.66
CA THR A 201 1.31 -4.94 2.00
C THR A 201 2.02 -4.18 3.11
N GLY A 202 3.35 -4.03 3.06
CA GLY A 202 4.12 -3.39 4.13
C GLY A 202 4.00 -1.86 4.14
N ALA A 203 4.74 -1.19 3.25
CA ALA A 203 4.84 0.27 3.25
C ALA A 203 3.57 0.99 2.75
N ARG A 204 2.83 0.36 1.82
CA ARG A 204 1.67 1.00 1.20
C ARG A 204 0.52 1.18 2.19
N ILE A 205 0.25 0.17 3.00
CA ILE A 205 -0.84 0.18 4.00
C ILE A 205 -0.58 1.27 5.04
N GLY A 206 0.64 1.35 5.56
CA GLY A 206 1.04 2.42 6.49
C GLY A 206 0.86 3.81 5.90
N THR A 207 1.23 3.99 4.63
CA THR A 207 1.06 5.25 3.89
C THR A 207 -0.41 5.62 3.69
N ILE A 208 -1.27 4.66 3.34
CA ILE A 208 -2.71 4.87 3.18
C ILE A 208 -3.33 5.28 4.50
N LEU A 209 -2.97 4.60 5.60
CA LEU A 209 -3.47 4.93 6.92
C LEU A 209 -3.03 6.33 7.37
N GLN A 210 -1.78 6.71 7.10
CA GLN A 210 -1.25 8.06 7.37
C GLN A 210 -1.98 9.13 6.57
N ALA A 211 -2.26 8.86 5.29
CA ALA A 211 -3.01 9.77 4.43
C ALA A 211 -4.45 9.95 4.90
N LEU A 212 -5.11 8.88 5.35
CA LEU A 212 -6.45 8.94 5.91
C LEU A 212 -6.47 9.73 7.21
N SER A 213 -5.55 9.47 8.15
CA SER A 213 -5.48 10.20 9.42
C SER A 213 -5.17 11.69 9.20
N ALA A 214 -4.27 12.01 8.29
CA ALA A 214 -3.97 13.40 7.91
C ALA A 214 -5.18 14.09 7.29
N THR A 215 -5.91 13.41 6.40
CA THR A 215 -7.11 13.95 5.76
C THR A 215 -8.20 14.22 6.79
N ILE A 216 -8.47 13.26 7.69
CA ILE A 216 -9.48 13.41 8.76
C ILE A 216 -9.10 14.57 9.69
N THR A 217 -7.84 14.64 10.12
CA THR A 217 -7.39 15.69 11.05
C THR A 217 -7.43 17.06 10.39
N CYS A 218 -6.98 17.17 9.13
CA CYS A 218 -7.03 18.41 8.37
C CYS A 218 -8.47 18.90 8.19
N LEU A 219 -9.39 17.99 7.84
CA LEU A 219 -10.79 18.31 7.68
C LEU A 219 -11.43 18.77 9.00
N ALA A 220 -11.14 18.09 10.10
CA ALA A 220 -11.60 18.48 11.44
C ALA A 220 -11.12 19.89 11.84
N VAL A 221 -9.87 20.21 11.56
CA VAL A 221 -9.30 21.54 11.82
C VAL A 221 -9.97 22.61 10.93
N ALA A 222 -10.18 22.32 9.64
CA ALA A 222 -10.84 23.24 8.72
C ALA A 222 -12.27 23.57 9.16
N PHE A 223 -13.06 22.56 9.56
CA PHE A 223 -14.41 22.77 10.09
C PHE A 223 -14.42 23.56 11.40
N SER A 224 -13.41 23.38 12.26
CA SER A 224 -13.30 24.08 13.54
C SER A 224 -13.05 25.59 13.38
N VAL A 225 -12.28 26.01 12.36
CA VAL A 225 -12.01 27.43 12.11
C VAL A 225 -13.22 28.11 11.47
N GLY A 226 -13.87 27.46 10.51
CA GLY A 226 -15.05 28.02 9.88
C GLY A 226 -15.65 27.09 8.83
N TRP A 227 -16.85 26.59 9.13
CA TRP A 227 -17.61 25.71 8.24
C TRP A 227 -17.83 26.29 6.84
N LYS A 228 -18.04 27.61 6.70
CA LYS A 228 -18.19 28.27 5.40
C LYS A 228 -16.91 28.23 4.55
N LEU A 229 -15.75 28.49 5.15
CA LEU A 229 -14.45 28.43 4.47
C LEU A 229 -14.07 26.98 4.10
N ALA A 230 -14.41 26.03 4.97
CA ALA A 230 -14.15 24.61 4.72
C ALA A 230 -14.88 24.10 3.47
N PHE A 231 -16.16 24.44 3.26
CA PHE A 231 -16.90 24.03 2.06
C PHE A 231 -16.28 24.57 0.77
N VAL A 232 -15.75 25.79 0.79
CA VAL A 232 -15.06 26.37 -0.38
C VAL A 232 -13.84 25.51 -0.73
N VAL A 233 -13.02 25.15 0.25
CA VAL A 233 -11.83 24.29 0.03
C VAL A 233 -12.23 22.92 -0.49
N ILE A 234 -13.27 22.30 0.06
CA ILE A 234 -13.78 20.99 -0.39
C ILE A 234 -14.22 21.05 -1.86
N CYS A 235 -14.79 22.16 -2.32
CA CYS A 235 -15.20 22.34 -3.72
C CYS A 235 -14.00 22.30 -4.70
N PHE A 236 -12.81 22.70 -4.25
CA PHE A 236 -11.58 22.63 -5.05
C PHE A 236 -10.89 21.25 -5.03
N VAL A 237 -11.25 20.35 -4.10
CA VAL A 237 -10.62 19.02 -4.02
C VAL A 237 -10.89 18.15 -5.27
N PRO A 238 -12.13 18.00 -5.78
CA PRO A 238 -12.40 17.14 -6.94
C PRO A 238 -11.67 17.56 -8.23
N PRO A 239 -11.60 18.86 -8.62
CA PRO A 239 -10.81 19.30 -9.77
C PRO A 239 -9.32 18.95 -9.65
N ILE A 240 -8.74 19.11 -8.45
CA ILE A 240 -7.33 18.78 -8.19
C ILE A 240 -7.11 17.27 -8.34
N LEU A 241 -7.99 16.45 -7.76
CA LEU A 241 -7.94 14.99 -7.89
C LEU A 241 -8.08 14.56 -9.35
N PHE A 242 -9.00 15.16 -10.10
CA PHE A 242 -9.19 14.87 -11.52
C PHE A 242 -7.92 15.17 -12.32
N GLY A 243 -7.30 16.34 -12.11
CA GLY A 243 -6.02 16.70 -12.73
C GLY A 243 -4.91 15.69 -12.40
N GLY A 244 -4.81 15.28 -11.12
CA GLY A 244 -3.84 14.27 -10.68
C GLY A 244 -4.05 12.90 -11.33
N ILE A 245 -5.30 12.45 -11.45
CA ILE A 245 -5.63 11.17 -12.11
C ILE A 245 -5.26 11.22 -13.60
N VAL A 246 -5.57 12.32 -14.29
CA VAL A 246 -5.22 12.50 -15.71
C VAL A 246 -3.70 12.48 -15.90
N GLN A 247 -2.96 13.19 -15.05
CA GLN A 247 -1.49 13.18 -15.09
C GLN A 247 -0.91 11.78 -14.82
N GLY A 248 -1.45 11.07 -13.83
CA GLY A 248 -1.04 9.70 -13.51
C GLY A 248 -1.28 8.73 -14.66
N ARG A 249 -2.43 8.84 -15.34
CA ARG A 249 -2.73 8.06 -16.54
C ARG A 249 -1.76 8.35 -17.67
N LYS A 250 -1.44 9.62 -17.92
CA LYS A 250 -0.46 10.02 -18.93
C LYS A 250 0.92 9.42 -18.65
N GLN A 251 1.40 9.48 -17.41
CA GLN A 251 2.69 8.90 -17.03
C GLN A 251 2.73 7.38 -17.24
N ASN A 252 1.64 6.68 -16.91
CA ASN A 252 1.53 5.24 -17.13
C ASN A 252 1.52 4.87 -18.62
N ASN A 253 0.84 5.65 -19.45
CA ASN A 253 0.82 5.43 -20.89
C ASN A 253 2.20 5.69 -21.52
N ILE A 254 2.93 6.71 -21.06
CA ILE A 254 4.31 6.99 -21.49
C ILE A 254 5.27 5.86 -21.04
N ALA A 255 5.08 5.31 -19.85
CA ALA A 255 5.86 4.16 -19.40
C ALA A 255 5.63 2.93 -20.30
N LYS A 256 4.37 2.63 -20.63
CA LYS A 256 4.01 1.55 -21.55
C LYS A 256 4.54 1.77 -22.96
N SER A 257 4.54 3.01 -23.46
CA SER A 257 5.06 3.31 -24.80
C SER A 257 6.58 3.12 -24.88
N LYS A 258 7.32 3.49 -23.82
CA LYS A 258 8.76 3.24 -23.74
C LYS A 258 9.09 1.74 -23.73
N ASP A 259 8.35 0.97 -22.95
CA ASP A 259 8.53 -0.49 -22.84
C ASP A 259 8.30 -1.17 -24.20
N LYS A 260 7.19 -0.86 -24.89
CA LYS A 260 6.94 -1.34 -26.27
C LYS A 260 8.06 -0.97 -27.25
N SER A 261 8.62 0.25 -27.18
CA SER A 261 9.70 0.68 -28.08
C SER A 261 11.00 -0.08 -27.87
N SER A 262 11.36 -0.41 -26.62
CA SER A 262 12.56 -1.22 -26.33
C SER A 262 12.44 -2.67 -26.81
N PHE A 263 11.24 -3.26 -26.78
CA PHE A 263 11.02 -4.59 -27.34
C PHE A 263 11.10 -4.60 -28.88
N THR A 264 10.62 -3.56 -29.55
CA THR A 264 10.74 -3.44 -31.01
C THR A 264 12.18 -3.19 -31.49
N GLU A 265 13.00 -2.51 -30.68
CA GLU A 265 14.41 -2.26 -31.01
C GLU A 265 15.26 -3.52 -30.84
N GLN A 266 14.95 -4.36 -29.84
CA GLN A 266 15.62 -5.66 -29.64
C GLN A 266 15.15 -6.74 -30.62
N GLY A 267 13.88 -6.70 -31.04
CA GLY A 267 13.34 -7.62 -32.05
C GLY A 267 13.72 -7.28 -33.50
N GLY A 268 14.21 -6.06 -33.76
CA GLY A 268 14.64 -5.61 -35.09
C GLY A 268 16.12 -5.83 -35.41
N GLN A 269 16.90 -6.40 -34.48
CA GLN A 269 18.33 -6.72 -34.66
C GLN A 269 18.60 -8.21 -34.94
N VAL A 270 17.59 -8.99 -35.33
CA VAL A 270 17.72 -10.41 -35.71
C VAL A 270 17.47 -10.61 -37.19
#